data_AF-A0A2I1CBL0-F1
#
_entry.id   AF-A0A2I1CBL0-F1
#
_cell.length_a   1.000
_cell.length_b   1.000
_cell.length_c   1.000
_cell.angle_alpha   90.00
_cell.angle_beta   90.00
_cell.angle_gamma   90.00
#
_symmetry.space_group_name_H-M   'P 1'
#
loop_
_entity.id
_entity.type
_entity.pdbx_description
1 polymer ?
#
loop_
_entity_poly.entity_id
_entity_poly.type
_entity_poly.pdbx_seq_one_letter_code
_entity_poly.pdbx_strand_id
1 'polypeptide(L)'
;MHKRMHGVTFKKRAPRAIKEIRAFAERAMGTKDVRLDPQLNKKVWEAGVKGVPFRLRVRISRKRNDEEGAKERLYSYVQAVNVKDAKGLHTAVVDE
;
A
#
# COMPACT_ATOMS: atom_id res chain seq x y z
N MET A 1 8.57 5.49 -0.53
CA MET A 1 9.23 4.40 0.24
C MET A 1 10.66 4.70 0.62
N HIS A 2 11.47 5.39 -0.20
CA HIS A 2 12.90 5.64 0.10
C HIS A 2 13.17 6.13 1.54
N LYS A 3 12.51 7.21 1.97
CA LYS A 3 12.61 7.73 3.36
C LYS A 3 12.21 6.70 4.43
N ARG A 4 11.19 5.88 4.15
CA ARG A 4 10.67 4.87 5.10
C ARG A 4 11.57 3.63 5.18
N MET A 5 12.35 3.36 4.14
CA MET A 5 13.26 2.20 4.04
C MET A 5 14.72 2.58 4.34
N HIS A 6 14.97 3.82 4.76
CA HIS A 6 16.31 4.29 5.12
C HIS A 6 16.83 3.53 6.35
N GLY A 7 18.07 3.05 6.30
CA GLY A 7 18.69 2.28 7.39
C GLY A 7 18.16 0.84 7.58
N VAL A 8 17.20 0.39 6.78
CA VAL A 8 16.66 -0.98 6.89
C VAL A 8 17.59 -1.99 6.22
N THR A 9 17.87 -3.10 6.91
CA THR A 9 18.63 -4.24 6.37
C THR A 9 18.03 -4.73 5.05
N PHE A 10 18.88 -5.03 4.06
CA PHE A 10 18.43 -5.38 2.72
C PHE A 10 17.44 -6.56 2.68
N LYS A 11 17.66 -7.61 3.48
CA LYS A 11 16.76 -8.78 3.56
C LYS A 11 15.37 -8.46 4.14
N LYS A 12 15.21 -7.31 4.79
CA LYS A 12 13.96 -6.90 5.45
C LYS A 12 13.26 -5.74 4.74
N ARG A 13 13.80 -5.22 3.63
CA ARG A 13 13.25 -4.05 2.93
C ARG A 13 11.86 -4.31 2.35
N ALA A 14 11.67 -5.29 1.46
CA ALA A 14 10.34 -5.57 0.90
C ALA A 14 9.29 -5.96 1.96
N PRO A 15 9.59 -6.83 2.95
CA PRO A 15 8.66 -7.09 4.06
C PRO A 15 8.30 -5.84 4.86
N ARG A 16 9.28 -4.95 5.12
CA ARG A 16 9.02 -3.68 5.81
C ARG A 16 8.19 -2.73 4.95
N ALA A 17 8.42 -2.71 3.64
CA ALA A 17 7.68 -1.89 2.70
C ALA A 17 6.18 -2.22 2.72
N ILE A 18 5.82 -3.50 2.77
CA ILE A 18 4.42 -3.95 2.89
C ILE A 18 3.80 -3.46 4.20
N LYS A 19 4.51 -3.62 5.32
CA LYS A 19 4.04 -3.14 6.64
C LYS A 19 3.84 -1.62 6.63
N GLU A 20 4.72 -0.88 5.98
CA GLU A 20 4.62 0.57 5.84
C GLU A 20 3.45 1.01 4.93
N ILE A 21 3.14 0.24 3.88
CA ILE A 21 1.93 0.48 3.07
C ILE A 21 0.68 0.26 3.93
N ARG A 22 0.64 -0.83 4.72
CA ARG A 22 -0.49 -1.12 5.61
C ARG A 22 -0.70 0.02 6.62
N ALA A 23 0.38 0.43 7.29
CA ALA A 23 0.35 1.54 8.25
C ALA A 23 -0.03 2.88 7.61
N PHE A 24 0.35 3.09 6.33
CA PHE A 24 -0.07 4.28 5.59
C PHE A 24 -1.56 4.27 5.30
N ALA A 25 -2.11 3.15 4.84
CA ALA A 25 -3.55 3.01 4.57
C ALA A 25 -4.38 3.14 5.85
N GLU A 26 -3.93 2.52 6.94
CA GLU A 26 -4.58 2.64 8.26
C GLU A 26 -4.62 4.10 8.73
N ARG A 27 -3.51 4.84 8.62
CA ARG A 27 -3.46 6.26 8.99
C ARG A 27 -4.29 7.15 8.07
N ALA A 28 -4.30 6.88 6.77
CA ALA A 28 -4.97 7.73 5.79
C ALA A 28 -6.50 7.53 5.80
N MET A 29 -6.97 6.29 6.00
CA MET A 29 -8.40 5.92 5.91
C MET A 29 -9.07 5.67 7.26
N GLY A 30 -8.30 5.54 8.34
CA GLY A 30 -8.82 5.28 9.69
C GLY A 30 -9.40 3.88 9.88
N THR A 31 -9.04 2.92 9.03
CA THR A 31 -9.53 1.52 9.10
C THR A 31 -8.43 0.58 9.57
N LYS A 32 -8.72 -0.27 10.56
CA LYS A 32 -7.77 -1.30 11.04
C LYS A 32 -7.65 -2.50 10.10
N ASP A 33 -8.75 -2.83 9.40
CA ASP A 33 -8.72 -3.84 8.34
C ASP A 33 -8.20 -3.21 7.04
N VAL A 34 -7.03 -3.68 6.61
CA VAL A 34 -6.35 -3.24 5.39
C VAL A 34 -5.99 -4.49 4.59
N ARG A 35 -6.60 -4.59 3.41
CA ARG A 35 -6.44 -5.68 2.45
C ARG A 35 -5.58 -5.18 1.29
N LEU A 36 -4.47 -5.87 1.02
CA LEU A 36 -3.52 -5.53 -0.04
C LEU A 36 -3.81 -6.39 -1.27
N ASP A 37 -3.87 -5.76 -2.45
CA ASP A 37 -4.00 -6.47 -3.73
C ASP A 37 -2.73 -7.31 -4.00
N PRO A 38 -2.85 -8.59 -4.42
CA PRO A 38 -1.71 -9.38 -4.88
C PRO A 38 -0.87 -8.71 -5.97
N GLN A 39 -1.47 -7.89 -6.84
CA GLN A 39 -0.73 -7.13 -7.87
C GLN A 39 0.16 -6.05 -7.27
N LEU A 40 -0.27 -5.41 -6.18
CA LEU A 40 0.55 -4.48 -5.42
C LEU A 40 1.74 -5.20 -4.79
N ASN A 41 1.52 -6.40 -4.25
CA ASN A 41 2.61 -7.22 -3.73
C ASN A 41 3.63 -7.54 -4.83
N LYS A 42 3.18 -8.03 -6.00
CA LYS A 42 4.08 -8.31 -7.13
C LYS A 42 4.96 -7.13 -7.50
N LYS A 43 4.41 -5.92 -7.61
CA LYS A 43 5.20 -4.70 -7.89
C LYS A 43 6.21 -4.34 -6.81
N VAL A 44 5.88 -4.55 -5.54
CA VAL A 44 6.82 -4.28 -4.44
C VAL A 44 7.99 -5.27 -4.48
N TRP A 45 7.74 -6.50 -4.93
CA TRP A 45 8.72 -7.58 -5.00
C TRP A 45 9.39 -7.76 -6.37
N GLU A 46 9.01 -6.98 -7.39
CA GLU A 46 9.44 -7.15 -8.79
C GLU A 46 10.97 -7.11 -8.95
N ALA A 47 11.65 -6.20 -8.27
CA ALA A 47 13.12 -6.11 -8.26
C ALA A 47 13.75 -6.81 -7.03
N GLY A 48 13.01 -7.74 -6.41
CA GLY A 48 13.43 -8.55 -5.26
C GLY A 48 13.45 -7.80 -3.93
N VAL A 49 13.97 -8.46 -2.90
CA VAL A 49 13.86 -8.00 -1.49
C VAL A 49 14.51 -6.63 -1.23
N LYS A 50 15.58 -6.31 -1.96
CA LYS A 50 16.35 -5.06 -1.81
C LYS A 50 15.88 -3.95 -2.76
N GLY A 51 15.28 -4.34 -3.90
CA GLY A 51 14.93 -3.46 -5.02
C GLY A 51 13.57 -2.77 -4.88
N VAL A 52 13.15 -2.46 -3.66
CA VAL A 52 11.85 -1.82 -3.44
C VAL A 52 11.80 -0.45 -4.14
N PRO A 53 10.77 -0.16 -4.97
CA PRO A 53 10.64 1.12 -5.66
C PRO A 53 10.69 2.31 -4.69
N PHE A 54 11.43 3.37 -5.05
CA PHE A 54 11.55 4.54 -4.18
C PHE A 54 10.23 5.28 -3.96
N ARG A 55 9.35 5.27 -4.97
CA ARG A 55 8.01 5.82 -4.98
C ARG A 55 7.07 4.80 -5.61
N LEU A 56 5.87 4.69 -5.06
CA LEU A 56 4.84 3.77 -5.51
C LEU A 56 3.52 4.53 -5.50
N ARG A 57 2.81 4.52 -6.63
CA ARG A 57 1.47 5.10 -6.72
C ARG A 57 0.46 4.03 -6.35
N VAL A 58 -0.33 4.31 -5.32
CA VAL A 58 -1.36 3.40 -4.82
C VAL A 58 -2.73 4.06 -4.93
N ARG A 59 -3.74 3.26 -5.24
CA ARG A 59 -5.16 3.61 -5.10
C ARG A 59 -5.65 2.94 -3.82
N ILE A 60 -6.32 3.70 -2.96
CA ILE A 60 -6.89 3.18 -1.72
C ILE A 60 -8.39 3.40 -1.82
N SER A 61 -9.16 2.31 -1.78
CA SER A 61 -10.62 2.35 -1.77
C SER A 61 -11.10 1.91 -0.40
N ARG A 62 -11.91 2.73 0.26
CA ARG A 62 -12.57 2.37 1.52
C ARG A 62 -13.94 1.78 1.19
N LYS A 63 -14.15 0.51 1.53
CA LYS A 63 -15.38 -0.23 1.22
C LYS A 63 -16.07 -0.68 2.52
N ARG A 64 -17.39 -0.87 2.45
CA ARG A 64 -18.16 -1.46 3.56
C ARG A 64 -17.90 -2.96 3.59
N ASN A 65 -17.80 -3.51 4.80
CA ASN A 65 -17.64 -4.95 4.99
C ASN A 65 -19.00 -5.61 5.16
N ASP A 66 -19.30 -6.59 4.32
CA ASP A 66 -20.58 -7.33 4.32
C ASP A 66 -20.43 -8.75 4.92
N GLU A 67 -19.25 -9.12 5.43
CA GLU A 67 -19.04 -10.39 6.15
C GLU A 67 -19.77 -10.39 7.51
N GLU A 68 -20.66 -11.35 7.69
CA GLU A 68 -21.41 -11.60 8.91
C GLU A 68 -20.45 -12.00 10.05
N GLY A 69 -20.20 -11.07 10.99
CA GLY A 69 -19.26 -11.26 12.12
C GLY A 69 -17.97 -10.43 12.05
N ALA A 70 -17.82 -9.54 11.07
CA ALA A 70 -16.66 -8.66 11.00
C ALA A 70 -16.59 -7.68 12.19
N LYS A 71 -15.42 -7.64 12.87
CA LYS A 71 -15.16 -6.70 13.97
C LYS A 71 -15.19 -5.22 13.54
N GLU A 72 -14.95 -4.95 12.26
CA GLU A 72 -14.86 -3.61 11.70
C GLU A 72 -15.82 -3.49 10.51
N ARG A 73 -16.64 -2.43 10.51
CA ARG A 73 -17.68 -2.19 9.48
C ARG A 73 -17.10 -1.79 8.11
N LEU A 74 -15.84 -1.38 8.07
CA LEU A 74 -15.17 -0.79 6.91
C LEU A 74 -13.79 -1.41 6.77
N TYR A 75 -13.40 -1.69 5.53
CA TYR A 75 -12.05 -2.10 5.20
C TYR A 75 -11.45 -1.20 4.12
N SER A 76 -10.13 -1.06 4.13
CA SER A 76 -9.38 -0.40 3.06
C SER A 76 -8.79 -1.43 2.12
N TYR A 77 -9.08 -1.31 0.83
CA TYR A 77 -8.46 -2.09 -0.23
C TYR A 77 -7.40 -1.25 -0.93
N VAL A 78 -6.15 -1.74 -0.96
CA VAL A 78 -5.02 -1.02 -1.53
C VAL A 78 -4.55 -1.71 -2.80
N GLN A 79 -4.59 -0.98 -3.90
CA GLN A 79 -4.17 -1.43 -5.22
C GLN A 79 -2.99 -0.62 -5.73
N ALA A 80 -2.18 -1.22 -6.61
CA ALA A 80 -1.15 -0.49 -7.33
C ALA A 80 -1.72 0.16 -8.58
N VAL A 81 -1.38 1.43 -8.81
CA VAL A 81 -1.69 2.10 -10.08
C VAL A 81 -0.53 1.88 -11.05
N ASN A 82 -0.82 1.45 -12.28
CA ASN A 82 0.17 1.39 -13.35
C ASN A 82 0.43 2.81 -13.84
N VAL A 83 1.57 3.39 -13.44
CA VAL A 83 2.04 4.70 -13.92
C VAL A 83 3.50 4.55 -14.29
N LYS A 84 3.91 5.14 -15.42
CA LYS A 84 5.31 5.16 -15.86
C LYS A 84 6.20 5.87 -14.84
N ASP A 85 5.76 7.05 -14.37
CA ASP A 85 6.48 7.83 -13.36
C ASP A 85 5.57 8.23 -12.20
N ALA A 86 5.95 7.84 -10.98
CA ALA A 86 5.26 8.25 -9.76
C ALA A 86 5.73 9.63 -9.22
N LYS A 87 6.61 10.33 -9.95
CA LYS A 87 7.19 11.62 -9.54
C LYS A 87 6.29 12.77 -9.99
N GLY A 88 6.00 13.72 -9.08
CA GLY A 88 5.19 14.92 -9.39
C GLY A 88 3.69 14.73 -9.27
N LEU A 89 3.20 13.52 -9.02
CA LEU A 89 1.77 13.25 -8.84
C LEU A 89 1.32 13.54 -7.40
N HIS A 90 0.39 14.47 -7.24
CA HIS A 90 -0.24 14.80 -5.96
C HIS A 90 -1.36 13.82 -5.61
N THR A 91 -1.82 13.83 -4.36
CA THR A 91 -2.99 13.04 -3.96
C THR A 91 -4.22 13.59 -4.68
N ALA A 92 -4.98 12.71 -5.33
CA ALA A 92 -6.23 13.05 -5.99
C ALA A 92 -7.32 12.15 -5.43
N VAL A 93 -8.51 12.72 -5.24
CA VAL A 93 -9.71 11.94 -4.99
C VAL A 93 -10.09 11.29 -6.32
N VAL A 94 -10.41 9.99 -6.29
CA VAL A 94 -10.88 9.26 -7.46
C VAL A 94 -12.38 9.13 -7.28
N ASP A 95 -13.13 9.77 -8.17
CA ASP A 95 -14.56 9.53 -8.27
C ASP A 95 -14.77 8.12 -8.82
N GLU A 96 -15.70 7.38 -8.20
CA GLU A 96 -16.05 6.00 -8.57
C GLU A 96 -17.22 6.00 -9.53
#